data_AF-A0A089IHL3-F1
#
_entry.id   AF-A0A089IHL3-F1
#
_cell.length_a   1.000
_cell.length_b   1.000
_cell.length_c   1.000
_cell.angle_alpha   90.00
_cell.angle_beta   90.00
_cell.angle_gamma   90.00
#
_symmetry.space_group_name_H-M   'P 1'
#
loop_
_entity.id
_entity.type
_entity.pdbx_description
1 polymer ?
#
loop_
_entity_poly.entity_id
_entity_poly.type
_entity_poly.pdbx_seq_one_letter_code
_entity_poly.pdbx_strand_id
1 'polypeptide(L)'
;MEHDNSIDPSKFTPRDHQNVKGEHTGERTTEYSLWHRSLGSKYLTLDIDFVEYRKDRGIVAIVAVTGRLNNEKHIINAKKYIWRRTYVEREIIIKLAAGVNCPAYYVIHDNDLTVFHVHDLSQNLEDYRSMNQEEYATFIKDF
;
A
#
# COMPACT_ATOMS: atom_id res chain seq x y z
N MET A 1 18.14 -33.39 20.06
CA MET A 1 19.00 -32.37 19.42
C MET A 1 18.11 -31.16 19.27
N GLU A 2 18.15 -30.26 20.24
CA GLU A 2 17.33 -29.04 20.23
C GLU A 2 17.93 -28.09 19.20
N HIS A 3 17.15 -27.72 18.18
CA HIS A 3 17.55 -26.72 17.21
C HIS A 3 17.33 -25.34 17.83
N ASP A 4 18.44 -24.69 18.18
CA ASP A 4 18.50 -23.28 18.53
C ASP A 4 18.05 -22.44 17.32
N ASN A 5 16.87 -21.83 17.45
CA ASN A 5 16.28 -20.90 16.49
C ASN A 5 16.58 -19.44 16.89
N SER A 6 17.80 -19.15 17.31
CA SER A 6 18.23 -17.77 17.53
C SER A 6 18.24 -17.01 16.20
N ILE A 7 17.29 -16.10 16.04
CA ILE A 7 17.16 -15.23 14.87
C ILE A 7 18.30 -14.21 14.91
N ASP A 8 19.19 -14.27 13.92
CA ASP A 8 20.28 -13.32 13.71
C ASP A 8 19.72 -11.91 13.39
N PRO A 9 19.84 -10.93 14.31
CA PRO A 9 19.30 -9.59 14.13
C PRO A 9 19.99 -8.81 12.99
N SER A 10 21.20 -9.23 12.58
CA SER A 10 22.00 -8.53 11.58
C SER A 10 21.49 -8.73 10.14
N LYS A 11 20.58 -9.68 9.91
CA LYS A 11 19.97 -9.95 8.59
C LYS A 11 18.81 -9.02 8.25
N PHE A 12 18.40 -8.16 9.18
CA PHE A 12 17.36 -7.15 8.96
C PHE A 12 18.01 -5.78 8.93
N THR A 13 18.28 -5.24 7.73
CA THR A 13 18.68 -3.84 7.62
C THR A 13 17.49 -2.95 8.01
N PRO A 14 17.62 -2.09 9.03
CA PRO A 14 16.59 -1.11 9.36
C PRO A 14 16.40 -0.17 8.16
N ARG A 15 15.15 0.06 7.74
CA ARG A 15 14.85 1.14 6.80
C ARG A 15 15.02 2.44 7.57
N ASP A 16 15.78 3.39 7.02
CA ASP A 16 15.98 4.71 7.63
C ASP A 16 14.64 5.38 7.94
N HIS A 17 14.30 5.45 9.22
CA HIS A 17 13.02 5.97 9.73
C HIS A 17 13.03 7.51 9.88
N GLN A 18 14.08 8.19 9.42
CA GLN A 18 14.32 9.59 9.80
C GLN A 18 13.49 10.65 9.06
N ASN A 19 12.66 10.31 8.06
CA ASN A 19 11.93 11.33 7.28
C ASN A 19 10.50 10.95 6.89
N VAL A 20 9.71 10.39 7.81
CA VAL A 20 8.25 10.33 7.63
C VAL A 20 7.58 11.05 8.80
N LYS A 21 7.35 12.36 8.64
CA LYS A 21 6.47 13.12 9.53
C LYS A 21 5.02 12.69 9.30
N GLY A 22 4.58 11.65 10.00
CA GLY A 22 3.20 11.51 10.44
C GLY A 22 3.16 11.81 11.93
N GLU A 23 2.19 12.59 12.41
CA GLU A 23 1.98 12.82 13.83
C GLU A 23 1.83 11.46 14.56
N HIS A 24 2.91 11.01 15.21
CA HIS A 24 2.97 9.73 15.92
C HIS A 24 2.36 9.88 17.31
N THR A 25 1.07 9.61 17.44
CA THR A 25 0.55 9.10 18.72
C THR A 25 0.91 7.62 18.82
N GLY A 26 1.96 7.34 19.60
CA GLY A 26 2.41 6.00 19.96
C GLY A 26 3.67 5.57 19.21
N GLU A 27 4.77 5.39 19.96
CA GLU A 27 5.91 4.62 19.50
C GLU A 27 5.40 3.24 19.06
N ARG A 28 5.40 2.96 17.75
CA ARG A 28 5.10 1.62 17.25
C ARG A 28 6.24 0.70 17.67
N THR A 29 6.02 -0.10 18.71
CA THR A 29 6.91 -1.22 19.03
C THR A 29 6.90 -2.18 17.85
N THR A 30 8.03 -2.28 17.14
CA THR A 30 8.17 -3.12 15.94
C THR A 30 8.25 -4.61 16.27
N GLU A 31 8.37 -4.97 17.56
CA GLU A 31 8.51 -6.35 18.05
C GLU A 31 7.37 -7.25 17.58
N TYR A 32 6.11 -6.82 17.70
CA TYR A 32 4.95 -7.59 17.22
C TYR A 32 5.04 -7.83 15.71
N SER A 33 5.31 -6.78 14.93
CA SER A 33 5.41 -6.90 13.46
C SER A 33 6.56 -7.79 13.03
N LEU A 34 7.70 -7.76 13.73
CA LEU A 34 8.85 -8.63 13.48
C LEU A 34 8.53 -10.09 13.82
N TRP A 35 7.94 -10.35 14.98
CA TRP A 35 7.50 -11.69 15.38
C TRP A 35 6.41 -12.23 14.46
N HIS A 36 5.39 -11.45 14.11
CA HIS A 36 4.32 -11.89 13.21
C HIS A 36 4.86 -12.28 11.83
N ARG A 37 5.84 -11.51 11.30
CA ARG A 37 6.52 -11.85 10.03
C ARG A 37 7.42 -13.09 10.13
N SER A 38 7.82 -13.50 11.34
CA SER A 38 8.63 -14.71 11.56
C SER A 38 7.82 -16.01 11.56
N LEU A 39 6.47 -15.94 11.59
CA LEU A 39 5.59 -17.11 11.57
C LEU A 39 5.72 -17.98 10.30
N GLY A 40 6.41 -17.47 9.28
CA GLY A 40 6.83 -18.22 8.11
C GLY A 40 5.97 -17.96 6.86
N SER A 41 6.53 -18.30 5.70
CA SER A 41 5.96 -18.00 4.37
C SER A 41 4.65 -18.73 4.04
N LYS A 42 4.21 -19.66 4.90
CA LYS A 42 2.90 -20.32 4.79
C LYS A 42 1.74 -19.37 5.12
N TYR A 43 2.01 -18.28 5.84
CA TYR A 43 1.02 -17.28 6.20
C TYR A 43 1.22 -16.04 5.34
N LEU A 44 0.22 -15.71 4.53
CA LEU A 44 0.22 -14.47 3.77
C LEU A 44 -0.04 -13.31 4.72
N THR A 45 0.93 -12.39 4.81
CA THR A 45 0.77 -11.12 5.52
C THR A 45 0.82 -10.00 4.48
N LEU A 46 -0.19 -9.13 4.50
CA LEU A 46 -0.29 -7.96 3.63
C LEU A 46 -0.60 -6.75 4.49
N ASP A 47 0.12 -5.66 4.23
CA ASP A 47 -0.13 -4.37 4.86
C ASP A 47 -1.24 -3.65 4.04
N ILE A 48 -2.13 -2.93 4.70
CA ILE A 48 -3.03 -1.97 4.03
C ILE A 48 -2.30 -0.62 4.05
N ASP A 49 -2.00 -0.07 2.88
CA ASP A 49 -1.17 1.14 2.81
C ASP A 49 -1.88 2.35 3.42
N PHE A 50 -3.10 2.65 2.97
CA PHE A 50 -3.85 3.81 3.44
C PHE A 50 -5.34 3.50 3.64
N VAL A 51 -5.88 4.02 4.74
CA VAL A 51 -7.30 4.12 5.01
C VAL A 51 -7.61 5.61 5.16
N GLU A 52 -8.39 6.14 4.22
CA GLU A 52 -8.79 7.53 4.23
C GLU A 52 -9.96 7.71 5.20
N TYR A 53 -9.75 8.53 6.22
CA TYR A 53 -10.74 8.80 7.27
C TYR A 53 -11.09 10.29 7.29
N ARG A 54 -12.37 10.60 7.52
CA ARG A 54 -12.88 11.95 7.75
C ARG A 54 -13.62 11.97 9.08
N LYS A 55 -13.41 13.02 9.88
CA LYS A 55 -13.94 13.14 11.25
C LYS A 55 -15.46 12.99 11.32
N ASP A 56 -16.15 13.46 10.29
CA ASP A 56 -17.60 13.54 10.16
C ASP A 56 -18.21 12.43 9.29
N ARG A 57 -17.42 11.78 8.42
CA ARG A 57 -17.90 10.76 7.46
C ARG A 57 -17.38 9.34 7.72
N GLY A 58 -16.39 9.17 8.59
CA GLY A 58 -15.79 7.86 8.85
C GLY A 58 -14.77 7.48 7.77
N ILE A 59 -14.69 6.19 7.43
CA ILE A 59 -13.81 5.68 6.37
C ILE A 59 -14.42 6.04 5.02
N VAL A 60 -13.69 6.80 4.20
CA VAL A 60 -14.16 7.30 2.90
C VAL A 60 -13.47 6.65 1.71
N ALA A 61 -12.31 6.01 1.90
CA ALA A 61 -11.66 5.19 0.88
C ALA A 61 -10.63 4.23 1.52
N ILE A 62 -10.33 3.13 0.82
CA ILE A 62 -9.13 2.32 1.07
C ILE A 62 -8.23 2.41 -0.16
N VAL A 63 -6.96 2.69 0.04
CA VAL A 63 -6.00 2.88 -1.05
C VAL A 63 -4.79 1.98 -0.83
N ALA A 64 -4.49 1.14 -1.84
CA ALA A 64 -3.20 0.48 -1.96
C ALA A 64 -2.32 1.22 -2.98
N VAL A 65 -1.01 1.15 -2.77
CA VAL A 65 -0.05 1.85 -3.62
C VAL A 65 1.11 0.95 -4.03
N THR A 66 1.64 1.21 -5.22
CA THR A 66 2.97 0.72 -5.59
C THR A 66 3.77 1.81 -6.27
N GLY A 67 5.02 1.95 -5.84
CA GLY A 67 6.01 2.85 -6.46
C GLY A 67 7.19 2.07 -7.04
N ARG A 68 8.38 2.70 -7.01
CA ARG A 68 9.65 2.17 -7.51
C ARG A 68 9.74 2.09 -9.05
N LEU A 69 9.07 3.02 -9.72
CA LEU A 69 9.01 3.10 -11.17
C LEU A 69 9.67 4.43 -11.57
N ASN A 70 10.39 4.44 -12.69
CA ASN A 70 11.28 5.56 -13.01
C ASN A 70 10.57 6.72 -13.72
N ASN A 71 9.45 6.42 -14.40
CA ASN A 71 8.66 7.35 -15.18
C ASN A 71 7.37 6.65 -15.64
N GLU A 72 6.47 7.40 -16.26
CA GLU A 72 5.19 6.90 -16.77
C GLU A 72 5.34 5.72 -17.75
N LYS A 73 6.34 5.74 -18.63
CA LYS A 73 6.59 4.63 -19.56
C LYS A 73 6.93 3.34 -18.80
N HIS A 74 7.70 3.43 -17.72
CA HIS A 74 7.97 2.28 -16.85
C HIS A 74 6.68 1.79 -16.18
N ILE A 75 5.82 2.70 -15.70
CA ILE A 75 4.51 2.34 -15.13
C ILE A 75 3.69 1.50 -16.12
N ILE A 76 3.49 2.01 -17.34
CA ILE A 76 2.69 1.35 -18.38
C ILE A 76 3.22 -0.07 -18.64
N ASN A 77 4.53 -0.22 -18.81
CA ASN A 77 5.15 -1.52 -19.08
C ASN A 77 5.09 -2.49 -17.89
N ALA A 78 5.05 -1.96 -16.66
CA ALA A 78 5.04 -2.74 -15.44
C ALA A 78 3.64 -3.25 -15.04
N LYS A 79 2.55 -2.59 -15.50
CA LYS A 79 1.16 -2.87 -15.09
C LYS A 79 0.79 -4.36 -15.07
N LYS A 80 1.05 -5.09 -16.16
CA LYS A 80 0.74 -6.52 -16.24
C LYS A 80 1.40 -7.37 -15.14
N TYR A 81 2.61 -7.00 -14.72
CA TYR A 81 3.33 -7.69 -13.65
C TYR A 81 2.83 -7.26 -12.28
N ILE A 82 2.47 -5.99 -12.13
CA ILE A 82 1.84 -5.44 -10.93
C ILE A 82 0.50 -6.16 -10.69
N TRP A 83 -0.39 -6.23 -11.67
CA TRP A 83 -1.69 -6.89 -11.55
C TRP A 83 -1.61 -8.36 -11.16
N ARG A 84 -0.61 -9.06 -11.69
CA ARG A 84 -0.36 -10.46 -11.34
C ARG A 84 0.12 -10.60 -9.89
N ARG A 85 1.06 -9.76 -9.42
CA ARG A 85 1.63 -9.88 -8.07
C ARG A 85 0.70 -9.35 -6.98
N THR A 86 -0.19 -8.41 -7.32
CA THR A 86 -1.09 -7.73 -6.36
C THR A 86 -2.50 -8.32 -6.39
N TYR A 87 -2.73 -9.43 -7.10
CA TYR A 87 -4.05 -10.02 -7.25
C TYR A 87 -4.74 -10.27 -5.89
N VAL A 88 -4.06 -10.95 -4.96
CA VAL A 88 -4.63 -11.28 -3.65
C VAL A 88 -4.83 -10.03 -2.78
N GLU A 89 -3.89 -9.09 -2.82
CA GLU A 89 -4.01 -7.80 -2.14
C GLU A 89 -5.25 -7.03 -2.60
N ARG A 90 -5.46 -6.92 -3.92
CA ARG A 90 -6.63 -6.24 -4.49
C ARG A 90 -7.94 -6.92 -4.10
N GLU A 91 -8.00 -8.25 -4.14
CA GLU A 91 -9.17 -9.01 -3.67
C GLU A 91 -9.51 -8.74 -2.21
N ILE A 92 -8.50 -8.65 -1.34
CA ILE A 92 -8.69 -8.33 0.08
C ILE A 92 -9.21 -6.90 0.24
N ILE A 93 -8.58 -5.94 -0.42
CA ILE A 93 -8.94 -4.52 -0.32
C ILE A 93 -10.37 -4.27 -0.83
N ILE A 94 -10.77 -4.90 -1.94
CA ILE A 94 -12.14 -4.81 -2.46
C ILE A 94 -13.14 -5.30 -1.41
N LYS A 95 -12.88 -6.44 -0.76
CA LYS A 95 -13.77 -6.99 0.28
C LYS A 95 -13.83 -6.11 1.53
N LEU A 96 -12.70 -5.54 1.94
CA LEU A 96 -12.64 -4.62 3.07
C LEU A 96 -13.44 -3.34 2.76
N ALA A 97 -13.22 -2.75 1.59
CA ALA A 97 -13.90 -1.55 1.15
C ALA A 97 -15.41 -1.75 1.05
N ALA A 98 -15.86 -2.90 0.52
CA ALA A 98 -17.27 -3.30 0.54
C ALA A 98 -17.83 -3.43 1.96
N GLY A 99 -17.05 -4.00 2.90
CA GLY A 99 -17.45 -4.15 4.30
C GLY A 99 -17.64 -2.83 5.05
N VAL A 100 -16.94 -1.77 4.64
CA VAL A 100 -17.07 -0.42 5.23
C VAL A 100 -17.83 0.56 4.32
N ASN A 101 -18.43 0.06 3.24
CA ASN A 101 -19.19 0.84 2.26
C ASN A 101 -18.43 2.07 1.72
N CYS A 102 -17.18 1.88 1.31
CA CYS A 102 -16.37 2.92 0.68
C CYS A 102 -15.75 2.44 -0.64
N PRO A 103 -15.32 3.34 -1.54
CA PRO A 103 -14.53 2.97 -2.70
C PRO A 103 -13.15 2.42 -2.33
N ALA A 104 -12.57 1.65 -3.24
CA ALA A 104 -11.22 1.10 -3.13
C ALA A 104 -10.39 1.47 -4.37
N TYR A 105 -9.18 1.96 -4.16
CA TYR A 105 -8.29 2.40 -5.23
C TYR A 105 -6.94 1.70 -5.17
N TYR A 106 -6.33 1.52 -6.34
CA TYR A 106 -4.94 1.09 -6.48
C TYR A 106 -4.16 2.14 -7.26
N VAL A 107 -3.12 2.69 -6.65
CA VAL A 107 -2.36 3.80 -7.22
C VAL A 107 -0.96 3.34 -7.58
N ILE A 108 -0.59 3.51 -8.85
CA ILE A 108 0.76 3.28 -9.33
C ILE A 108 1.43 4.63 -9.59
N HIS A 109 2.59 4.88 -8.99
CA HIS A 109 3.30 6.14 -9.17
C HIS A 109 4.79 5.94 -9.50
N ASP A 110 5.42 6.96 -10.04
CA ASP A 110 6.86 7.00 -10.23
C ASP A 110 7.59 7.44 -8.96
N ASN A 111 8.92 7.35 -8.97
CA ASN A 111 9.75 7.68 -7.81
C ASN A 111 9.68 9.16 -7.43
N ASP A 112 9.49 10.01 -8.43
CA ASP A 112 9.49 11.46 -8.27
C ASP A 112 8.10 12.03 -7.95
N LEU A 113 7.08 11.15 -7.84
CA LEU A 113 5.68 11.52 -7.59
C LEU A 113 5.15 12.52 -8.61
N THR A 114 5.62 12.43 -9.85
CA THR A 114 5.21 13.31 -10.95
C THR A 114 3.97 12.79 -11.66
N VAL A 115 3.75 11.47 -11.62
CA VAL A 115 2.60 10.80 -12.24
C VAL A 115 2.00 9.76 -11.32
N PHE A 116 0.67 9.72 -11.29
CA PHE A 116 -0.15 8.78 -10.54
C PHE A 116 -1.16 8.16 -11.50
N HIS A 117 -1.07 6.84 -11.71
CA HIS A 117 -2.12 6.07 -12.38
C HIS A 117 -3.06 5.54 -11.29
N VAL A 118 -4.22 6.17 -11.16
CA VAL A 118 -5.25 5.82 -10.19
C VAL A 118 -6.25 4.88 -10.83
N HIS A 119 -6.32 3.66 -10.30
CA HIS A 119 -7.24 2.62 -10.73
C HIS A 119 -8.37 2.47 -9.70
N ASP A 120 -9.61 2.60 -10.16
CA ASP A 120 -10.80 2.25 -9.38
C ASP A 120 -10.97 0.73 -9.41
N LEU A 121 -10.89 0.09 -8.25
CA LEU A 121 -10.94 -1.38 -8.17
C LEU A 121 -12.33 -1.96 -8.43
N SER A 122 -13.36 -1.13 -8.57
CA SER A 122 -14.68 -1.54 -9.06
C SER A 122 -14.79 -1.58 -10.59
N GLN A 123 -13.78 -1.08 -11.30
CA GLN A 123 -13.76 -0.96 -12.76
C GLN A 123 -12.73 -1.89 -13.41
N ASN A 124 -12.63 -1.84 -14.74
CA ASN A 124 -11.61 -2.58 -15.46
C ASN A 124 -10.21 -2.04 -15.10
N LEU A 125 -9.26 -2.94 -14.86
CA LEU A 125 -7.89 -2.58 -14.45
C LEU A 125 -7.08 -1.89 -15.54
N GLU A 126 -7.49 -2.02 -16.80
CA GLU A 126 -6.89 -1.27 -17.91
C GLU A 126 -7.34 0.19 -17.91
N ASP A 127 -8.47 0.50 -17.26
CA ASP A 127 -8.96 1.86 -17.11
C ASP A 127 -8.27 2.54 -15.92
N TYR A 128 -7.79 3.76 -16.13
CA TYR A 128 -7.15 4.56 -15.09
C TYR A 128 -7.23 6.04 -15.41
N ARG A 129 -7.11 6.85 -14.35
CA ARG A 129 -6.86 8.29 -14.45
C ARG A 129 -5.37 8.52 -14.23
N SER A 130 -4.70 9.13 -15.20
CA SER A 130 -3.34 9.66 -15.02
C SER A 130 -3.47 11.05 -14.42
N MET A 131 -2.80 11.28 -13.29
CA MET A 131 -2.84 12.53 -12.53
C MET A 131 -1.42 12.98 -12.21
N ASN A 132 -1.19 14.28 -12.15
CA ASN A 132 -0.03 14.86 -11.49
C ASN A 132 -0.24 14.96 -9.97
N GLN A 133 0.74 15.50 -9.25
CA GLN A 133 0.68 15.62 -7.79
C GLN A 133 -0.47 16.50 -7.28
N GLU A 134 -0.77 17.61 -7.94
CA GLU A 134 -1.85 18.55 -7.54
C GLU A 134 -3.22 17.93 -7.80
N GLU A 135 -3.40 17.30 -8.96
CA GLU A 135 -4.62 16.58 -9.32
C GLU A 135 -4.88 15.41 -8.37
N TYR A 136 -3.85 14.63 -8.05
CA TYR A 136 -3.97 13.53 -7.09
C TYR A 136 -4.30 14.02 -5.69
N ALA A 137 -3.65 15.10 -5.22
CA ALA A 137 -3.96 15.70 -3.93
C ALA A 137 -5.40 16.20 -3.84
N THR A 138 -5.94 16.78 -4.92
CA THR A 138 -7.33 17.21 -5.00
C THR A 138 -8.27 16.01 -4.96
N PHE A 139 -7.99 14.98 -5.77
CA PHE A 139 -8.75 13.73 -5.79
C PHE A 139 -8.89 13.09 -4.40
N ILE A 140 -7.81 13.00 -3.61
CA ILE A 140 -7.88 12.44 -2.26
C ILE A 140 -8.70 13.33 -1.32
N LYS A 141 -8.58 14.66 -1.42
CA LYS A 141 -9.32 15.60 -0.58
C LYS A 141 -10.84 15.56 -0.83
N ASP A 142 -11.25 15.19 -2.03
CA ASP A 142 -12.66 15.14 -2.43
C ASP A 142 -13.40 13.90 -1.92
N PHE A 143 -12.69 12.88 -1.39
CA PHE A 143 -13.33 11.73 -0.74
C PHE A 143 -14.12 12.11 0.50
#